data_AF-A0A3E0VH61-F1
#
_entry.id   AF-A0A3E0VH61-F1
#
_cell.length_a   1.000
_cell.length_b   1.000
_cell.length_c   1.000
_cell.angle_alpha   90.00
_cell.angle_beta   90.00
_cell.angle_gamma   90.00
#
_symmetry.space_group_name_H-M   'P 1'
#
loop_
_entity.id
_entity.type
_entity.pdbx_description
1 polymer ?
#
loop_
_entity_poly.entity_id
_entity_poly.type
_entity_poly.pdbx_seq_one_letter_code
_entity_poly.pdbx_strand_id
1 'polypeptide(L)'
;MSAPAAPTGALAWGLNLLGIGVLPFLNLFLSGIVVTIVGITQSKRGGLARVNGRRAANWGLTVLLITLPCAAVYVTAIVIKAEGFFPWGIAIIIWGLLGVVNVIAGIIGLVQARAGREVRFPAIPFLR
;
A
#
# COMPACT_ATOMS: atom_id res chain seq x y z
N MET A 1 17.10 31.27 4.40
CA MET A 1 16.38 30.18 3.70
C MET A 1 17.08 28.87 4.03
N SER A 2 16.47 27.99 4.81
CA SER A 2 17.02 26.65 5.08
C SER A 2 17.04 25.83 3.79
N ALA A 3 18.14 25.12 3.52
CA ALA A 3 18.23 24.23 2.36
C ALA A 3 17.05 23.23 2.37
N PRO A 4 16.46 22.91 1.21
CA PRO A 4 15.38 21.92 1.14
C PRO A 4 15.86 20.59 1.72
N ALA A 5 15.08 20.02 2.63
CA ALA A 5 15.39 18.74 3.24
C ALA A 5 15.60 17.67 2.16
N ALA A 6 16.65 16.85 2.32
CA ALA A 6 16.97 15.80 1.36
C ALA A 6 15.76 14.88 1.13
N PRO A 7 15.46 14.47 -0.11
CA PRO A 7 14.34 13.57 -0.38
C PRO A 7 14.47 12.26 0.40
N THR A 8 13.46 11.92 1.21
CA THR A 8 13.49 10.74 2.08
C THR A 8 12.58 9.59 1.65
N GLY A 9 11.69 9.78 0.68
CA GLY A 9 10.70 8.76 0.28
C GLY A 9 9.40 8.77 1.10
N ALA A 10 9.26 9.69 2.05
CA ALA A 10 8.15 9.73 3.01
C ALA A 10 6.75 9.88 2.36
N LEU A 11 6.66 10.57 1.22
CA LEU A 11 5.38 10.82 0.55
C LEU A 11 4.70 9.51 0.13
N ALA A 12 5.46 8.52 -0.35
CA ALA A 12 4.87 7.25 -0.81
C ALA A 12 4.24 6.50 0.36
N TRP A 13 4.86 6.57 1.54
CA TRP A 13 4.33 5.94 2.75
C TRP A 13 3.08 6.65 3.26
N GLY A 14 3.07 7.98 3.28
CA GLY A 14 1.88 8.75 3.67
C GLY A 14 0.65 8.47 2.79
N LEU A 15 0.86 8.15 1.50
CA LEU A 15 -0.22 7.84 0.58
C LEU A 15 -0.93 6.51 0.87
N ASN A 16 -0.38 5.64 1.72
CA ASN A 16 -1.12 4.47 2.21
C ASN A 16 -2.37 4.86 3.02
N LEU A 17 -2.44 6.09 3.57
CA LEU A 17 -3.62 6.56 4.29
C LEU A 17 -4.83 6.77 3.37
N LEU A 18 -4.65 6.80 2.04
CA LEU A 18 -5.76 6.71 1.09
C LEU A 18 -6.58 5.42 1.27
N GLY A 19 -5.96 4.37 1.84
CA GLY A 19 -6.65 3.14 2.22
C GLY A 19 -7.72 3.30 3.31
N ILE A 20 -7.83 4.46 3.97
CA ILE A 20 -8.88 4.76 4.97
C ILE A 20 -10.24 5.06 4.31
N GLY A 21 -10.27 5.30 3.00
CA GLY A 21 -11.49 5.69 2.28
C GLY A 21 -12.68 4.72 2.49
N VAL A 22 -13.89 5.27 2.48
CA VAL A 22 -15.14 4.56 2.81
C VAL A 22 -15.62 3.65 1.67
N LEU A 23 -15.06 3.77 0.46
CA LEU A 23 -15.44 2.94 -0.68
C LEU A 23 -14.86 1.52 -0.53
N PRO A 24 -15.68 0.51 -0.21
CA PRO A 24 -15.20 -0.86 -0.12
C PRO A 24 -14.68 -1.29 -1.49
N PHE A 25 -13.59 -2.05 -1.52
CA PHE A 25 -12.96 -2.60 -2.73
C PHE A 25 -12.24 -1.60 -3.65
N LEU A 26 -12.36 -0.29 -3.44
CA LEU A 26 -11.65 0.73 -4.24
C LEU A 26 -10.51 1.40 -3.48
N ASN A 27 -10.68 1.64 -2.18
CA ASN A 27 -9.73 2.38 -1.35
C ASN A 27 -8.31 1.78 -1.38
N LEU A 28 -8.17 0.47 -1.11
CA LEU A 28 -6.87 -0.20 -1.08
C LEU A 28 -6.29 -0.41 -2.48
N PHE A 29 -7.14 -0.55 -3.49
CA PHE A 29 -6.69 -0.66 -4.87
C PHE A 29 -6.02 0.64 -5.34
N LEU A 30 -6.71 1.78 -5.13
CA LEU A 30 -6.18 3.10 -5.42
C LEU A 30 -4.92 3.39 -4.60
N SER A 31 -4.94 3.09 -3.30
CA SER A 31 -3.77 3.20 -2.44
C SER A 31 -2.58 2.41 -3.01
N GLY A 32 -2.78 1.14 -3.36
CA GLY A 32 -1.73 0.29 -3.93
C GLY A 32 -1.12 0.84 -5.21
N ILE A 33 -1.96 1.31 -6.16
CA ILE A 33 -1.50 1.93 -7.42
C ILE A 33 -0.68 3.20 -7.12
N VAL A 34 -1.26 4.11 -6.34
CA VAL A 34 -0.65 5.42 -6.05
C VAL A 34 0.69 5.25 -5.33
N VAL A 35 0.73 4.42 -4.30
CA VAL A 35 1.95 4.13 -3.53
C VAL A 35 3.02 3.49 -4.42
N THR A 36 2.63 2.60 -5.33
CA THR A 36 3.55 1.99 -6.30
C THR A 36 4.17 3.04 -7.23
N ILE A 37 3.34 3.83 -7.91
CA ILE A 37 3.80 4.85 -8.86
C ILE A 37 4.66 5.91 -8.17
N VAL A 38 4.21 6.41 -7.03
CA VAL A 38 4.92 7.46 -6.27
C VAL A 38 6.18 6.91 -5.62
N GLY A 39 6.19 5.64 -5.19
CA GLY A 39 7.37 4.94 -4.68
C GLY A 39 8.44 4.79 -5.76
N ILE A 40 8.06 4.29 -6.95
CA ILE A 40 8.95 4.19 -8.12
C ILE A 40 9.51 5.57 -8.48
N THR A 41 8.65 6.59 -8.53
CA THR A 41 9.06 7.96 -8.89
C THR A 41 10.05 8.55 -7.88
N GLN A 42 9.78 8.42 -6.58
CA GLN A 42 10.73 8.86 -5.55
C GLN A 42 12.02 8.06 -5.58
N SER A 43 11.96 6.79 -6.00
CA SER A 43 13.16 5.96 -6.04
C SER A 43 14.23 6.48 -7.01
N LYS A 44 13.83 7.26 -8.02
CA LYS A 44 14.72 7.89 -9.00
C LYS A 44 15.57 9.02 -8.42
N ARG A 45 15.23 9.55 -7.24
CA ARG A 45 15.92 10.69 -6.59
C ARG A 45 17.23 10.31 -5.88
N GLY A 46 17.61 9.03 -5.86
CA GLY A 46 18.85 8.57 -5.22
C GLY A 46 18.79 8.57 -3.69
N GLY A 47 19.92 8.25 -3.06
CA GLY A 47 20.08 8.25 -1.60
C GLY A 47 18.98 7.48 -0.85
N LEU A 48 18.51 8.07 0.25
CA LEU A 48 17.48 7.46 1.09
C LEU A 48 16.11 7.33 0.38
N ALA A 49 15.74 8.30 -0.46
CA ALA A 49 14.53 8.22 -1.28
C ALA A 49 14.53 7.03 -2.24
N ARG A 50 15.70 6.59 -2.72
CA ARG A 50 15.83 5.36 -3.52
C ARG A 50 15.35 4.14 -2.75
N VAL A 51 15.93 3.91 -1.58
CA VAL A 51 15.63 2.75 -0.73
C VAL A 51 14.17 2.80 -0.25
N ASN A 52 13.75 3.93 0.32
CA ASN A 52 12.41 4.06 0.89
C ASN A 52 11.32 4.07 -0.17
N GLY A 53 11.57 4.68 -1.34
CA GLY A 53 10.65 4.68 -2.47
C GLY A 53 10.44 3.27 -3.05
N ARG A 54 11.52 2.48 -3.19
CA ARG A 54 11.42 1.07 -3.63
C ARG A 54 10.69 0.19 -2.64
N ARG A 55 10.97 0.34 -1.35
CA ARG A 55 10.23 -0.39 -0.30
C ARG A 55 8.75 -0.02 -0.28
N ALA A 56 8.42 1.26 -0.43
CA ALA A 56 7.04 1.69 -0.57
C ALA A 56 6.38 1.08 -1.80
N ALA A 57 7.06 1.08 -2.95
CA ALA A 57 6.53 0.49 -4.18
C ALA A 57 6.31 -1.03 -4.06
N ASN A 58 7.24 -1.74 -3.42
CA ASN A 58 7.08 -3.17 -3.10
C ASN A 58 5.87 -3.42 -2.20
N TRP A 59 5.63 -2.55 -1.22
CA TRP A 59 4.42 -2.61 -0.40
C TRP A 59 3.15 -2.36 -1.23
N GLY A 60 3.13 -1.31 -2.06
CA GLY A 60 2.01 -1.03 -2.96
C GLY A 60 1.69 -2.21 -3.90
N LEU A 61 2.72 -2.85 -4.46
CA LEU A 61 2.56 -4.06 -5.27
C LEU A 61 2.05 -5.26 -4.45
N THR A 62 2.48 -5.39 -3.19
CA THR A 62 1.98 -6.42 -2.26
C THR A 62 0.49 -6.21 -1.99
N VAL A 63 0.06 -4.97 -1.75
CA VAL A 63 -1.35 -4.62 -1.59
C VAL A 63 -2.14 -4.97 -2.84
N LEU A 64 -1.64 -4.65 -4.03
CA LEU A 64 -2.30 -4.99 -5.29
C LEU A 64 -2.39 -6.50 -5.52
N LEU A 65 -1.33 -7.24 -5.22
CA LEU A 65 -1.30 -8.70 -5.33
C LEU A 65 -2.38 -9.36 -4.48
N ILE A 66 -2.66 -8.83 -3.29
CA ILE A 66 -3.67 -9.39 -2.38
C ILE A 66 -5.08 -8.90 -2.73
N THR A 67 -5.24 -7.61 -3.06
CA THR A 67 -6.55 -7.01 -3.32
C THR A 67 -7.18 -7.49 -4.62
N LEU A 68 -6.39 -7.72 -5.68
CA LEU A 68 -6.91 -8.19 -6.98
C LEU A 68 -7.67 -9.52 -6.88
N PRO A 69 -7.12 -10.60 -6.29
CA PRO A 69 -7.86 -11.83 -6.06
C PRO A 69 -9.08 -11.65 -5.16
N CYS A 70 -8.97 -10.84 -4.10
CA CYS A 70 -10.10 -10.60 -3.19
C CYS A 70 -11.27 -9.92 -3.92
N ALA A 71 -10.98 -8.92 -4.76
CA ALA A 71 -11.98 -8.26 -5.60
C ALA A 71 -12.60 -9.25 -6.60
N ALA A 72 -11.80 -10.09 -7.26
CA ALA A 72 -12.31 -11.10 -8.18
C ALA A 72 -13.27 -12.08 -7.48
N VAL A 73 -12.88 -12.63 -6.32
CA VAL A 73 -13.72 -13.54 -5.52
C VAL A 73 -15.03 -12.88 -5.12
N TYR A 74 -14.97 -11.63 -4.65
CA TYR A 74 -16.17 -10.90 -4.22
C TYR A 74 -17.10 -10.56 -5.40
N VAL A 75 -16.55 -10.13 -6.54
CA VAL A 75 -17.32 -9.89 -7.77
C VAL A 75 -17.98 -11.18 -8.25
N THR A 76 -17.26 -12.32 -8.24
CA THR A 76 -17.84 -13.62 -8.59
C THR A 76 -19.02 -13.96 -7.68
N ALA A 77 -18.89 -13.75 -6.36
CA ALA A 77 -19.98 -13.99 -5.41
C ALA A 77 -21.24 -13.18 -5.75
N ILE A 78 -21.08 -11.90 -6.12
CA ILE A 78 -22.19 -11.03 -6.54
C ILE A 78 -22.82 -11.55 -7.84
N VAL A 79 -22.00 -11.89 -8.85
CA VAL A 79 -22.47 -12.32 -10.17
C VAL A 79 -23.31 -13.59 -10.08
N ILE A 80 -22.88 -14.56 -9.27
CA ILE A 80 -23.60 -15.83 -9.10
C ILE A 80 -24.72 -15.74 -8.06
N LYS A 81 -24.93 -14.56 -7.43
CA LYS A 81 -25.85 -14.35 -6.32
C LYS A 81 -25.65 -15.38 -5.21
N ALA A 82 -24.39 -15.55 -4.80
CA ALA A 82 -24.05 -16.54 -3.80
C ALA A 82 -24.81 -16.30 -2.49
N GLU A 83 -25.37 -17.37 -1.95
CA GLU A 83 -25.98 -17.35 -0.63
C GLU A 83 -24.97 -17.74 0.45
N GLY A 84 -25.15 -17.17 1.64
CA GLY A 84 -24.25 -17.38 2.77
C GLY A 84 -22.96 -16.56 2.69
N PHE A 85 -22.36 -16.35 3.86
CA PHE A 85 -21.12 -15.57 3.95
C PHE A 85 -19.91 -16.38 3.48
N PHE A 86 -19.81 -17.66 3.82
CA PHE A 86 -18.66 -18.49 3.43
C PHE A 86 -18.90 -19.23 2.12
N PRO A 87 -17.88 -19.37 1.26
CA PRO A 87 -16.48 -18.94 1.44
C PRO A 87 -16.18 -17.47 1.07
N TRP A 88 -17.11 -16.75 0.44
CA TRP A 88 -16.92 -15.44 -0.19
C TRP A 88 -16.44 -14.33 0.76
N GLY A 89 -16.94 -14.36 1.99
CA GLY A 89 -16.66 -13.41 3.05
C GLY A 89 -15.20 -13.42 3.54
N ILE A 90 -14.44 -14.47 3.22
CA ILE A 90 -12.98 -14.50 3.45
C ILE A 90 -12.31 -13.33 2.72
N ALA A 91 -12.74 -13.01 1.49
CA ALA A 91 -12.21 -11.88 0.74
C ALA A 91 -12.45 -10.54 1.46
N ILE A 92 -13.61 -10.38 2.10
CA ILE A 92 -13.97 -9.18 2.87
C ILE A 92 -13.09 -9.07 4.12
N ILE A 93 -12.90 -10.19 4.84
CA ILE A 93 -12.06 -10.23 6.03
C ILE A 93 -10.60 -9.88 5.68
N ILE A 94 -10.06 -10.49 4.63
CA ILE A 94 -8.70 -10.19 4.14
C ILE A 94 -8.61 -8.71 3.75
N TRP A 95 -9.61 -8.16 3.06
CA TRP A 95 -9.64 -6.75 2.70
C TRP A 95 -9.58 -5.83 3.92
N GLY A 96 -10.40 -6.10 4.93
CA GLY A 96 -10.43 -5.33 6.17
C GLY A 96 -9.11 -5.38 6.93
N LEU A 97 -8.55 -6.58 7.10
CA LEU A 97 -7.24 -6.76 7.75
C LEU A 97 -6.12 -6.07 6.99
N LEU A 98 -6.09 -6.22 5.66
CA LEU A 98 -5.12 -5.55 4.82
C LEU A 98 -5.25 -4.03 4.92
N GLY A 99 -6.45 -3.49 5.06
CA GLY A 99 -6.66 -2.05 5.28
C GLY A 99 -6.01 -1.56 6.57
N VAL A 100 -6.17 -2.28 7.67
CA VAL A 100 -5.49 -1.97 8.94
C VAL A 100 -3.97 -2.02 8.76
N VAL A 101 -3.45 -3.09 8.15
CA VAL A 101 -2.01 -3.24 7.91
C VAL A 101 -1.48 -2.13 6.99
N ASN A 102 -2.24 -1.72 5.98
CA ASN A 102 -1.87 -0.66 5.06
C ASN A 102 -1.75 0.70 5.76
N VAL A 103 -2.66 1.01 6.69
CA VAL A 103 -2.56 2.21 7.53
C VAL A 103 -1.33 2.14 8.44
N ILE A 104 -1.10 1.00 9.10
CA ILE A 104 0.08 0.79 9.95
C ILE A 104 1.38 0.97 9.15
N ALA A 105 1.45 0.35 7.97
CA ALA A 105 2.58 0.48 7.05
C ALA A 105 2.84 1.94 6.69
N GLY A 106 1.76 2.69 6.40
CA GLY A 106 1.82 4.12 6.11
C GLY A 106 2.41 4.93 7.25
N ILE A 107 1.93 4.74 8.48
CA ILE A 107 2.41 5.45 9.67
C ILE A 107 3.87 5.11 9.95
N ILE A 108 4.21 3.82 10.00
CA ILE A 108 5.57 3.33 10.25
C ILE A 108 6.54 3.90 9.21
N GLY A 109 6.19 3.80 7.94
CA GLY A 109 7.02 4.28 6.84
C GLY A 109 7.17 5.79 6.82
N LEU A 110 6.09 6.53 7.12
CA LEU A 110 6.14 7.99 7.20
C LEU A 110 7.07 8.45 8.33
N VAL A 111 6.94 7.85 9.53
CA VAL A 111 7.76 8.18 10.70
C VAL A 111 9.23 7.85 10.45
N GLN A 112 9.53 6.64 9.95
CA GLN A 112 10.93 6.23 9.70
C GLN A 112 11.57 7.07 8.59
N ALA A 113 10.87 7.31 7.48
CA ALA A 113 11.39 8.11 6.38
C ALA A 113 11.59 9.58 6.79
N ARG A 114 10.65 10.18 7.54
CA ARG A 114 10.81 11.56 8.06
C ARG A 114 11.97 11.69 9.04
N ALA A 115 12.27 10.64 9.80
CA ALA A 115 13.44 10.58 10.67
C ALA A 115 14.77 10.35 9.93
N GLY A 116 14.77 10.36 8.59
CA GLY A 116 15.98 10.13 7.79
C GLY A 116 16.48 8.67 7.86
N ARG A 117 15.62 7.72 8.23
CA ARG A 117 15.97 6.30 8.34
C ARG A 117 15.39 5.49 7.18
N GLU A 118 16.02 4.35 6.92
CA GLU A 118 15.45 3.36 6.01
C GLU A 118 14.18 2.77 6.60
N VAL A 119 13.10 2.72 5.82
CA VAL A 119 11.83 2.16 6.27
C VAL A 119 11.91 0.64 6.31
N ARG A 120 11.84 0.06 7.50
CA ARG A 120 11.78 -1.39 7.71
C ARG A 120 10.32 -1.81 7.88
N PHE A 121 9.70 -2.19 6.78
CA PHE A 121 8.37 -2.77 6.77
C PHE A 121 8.36 -4.00 5.86
N PRO A 122 7.80 -5.15 6.30
CA PRO A 122 7.81 -6.37 5.50
C PRO A 122 6.91 -6.21 4.28
N ALA A 123 7.49 -6.39 3.09
CA ALA A 123 6.79 -6.39 1.81
C ALA A 123 7.45 -7.40 0.87
N ILE A 124 6.71 -7.91 -0.10
CA ILE A 124 7.25 -8.81 -1.11
C ILE A 124 8.23 -8.03 -2.00
N PRO A 125 9.50 -8.46 -2.16
CA PRO A 125 10.53 -7.67 -2.82
C PRO A 125 10.48 -7.82 -4.35
N PHE A 126 9.49 -7.22 -5.00
CA PHE A 126 9.38 -7.21 -6.47
C PHE A 126 10.48 -6.39 -7.15
N LEU A 127 10.83 -5.25 -6.55
CA LEU A 127 11.83 -4.30 -7.01
C LEU A 127 13.09 -4.41 -6.14
N ARG A 128 14.23 -4.77 -6.74
CA ARG A 128 15.50 -5.08 -6.07
C ARG A 128 16.49 -3.95 -6.03
#